data_AF-D7R824-F1
#
_entry.id   AF-D7R824-F1
#
_cell.length_a   1.000
_cell.length_b   1.000
_cell.length_c   1.000
_cell.angle_alpha   90.00
_cell.angle_beta   90.00
_cell.angle_gamma   90.00
#
_symmetry.space_group_name_H-M   'P 1'
#
loop_
_entity.id
_entity.type
_entity.pdbx_description
1 polymer ?
#
loop_
_entity_poly.entity_id
_entity_poly.type
_entity_poly.pdbx_seq_one_letter_code
_entity_poly.pdbx_strand_id
1 'polypeptide(L)'
;MRKSLLALSLLAATSAPVMAADYSDGDIHKNDYKWMQFNLMGAFDELPGKSSHDYLEMEFGGRSGIFDLYGYVDVFNLATNKSSDKVGDPKIFMKFAPRMSLDALTGVDMSFGPVQEVYVASLFEWDGTDFDTNAFSVNNQKIGLGSDVMVPWLGKIGLNLYGTYDGNRKDWNGFQISTNWFKPFYFFENGSFISYQGYIDYQFGMKDEYSTASNGGAMFNGIYWHSDRFAVGYGLKGYKDVYGIKDSDGFKSTGFGHYVAVTYKL
;
A
#
# COMPACT_ATOMS: atom_id res chain seq x y z
N MET A 1 5.47 6.47 26.93
CA MET A 1 6.12 6.71 25.62
C MET A 1 5.52 5.70 24.68
N ARG A 2 4.71 6.14 23.72
CA ARG A 2 3.82 5.28 22.93
C ARG A 2 4.55 4.82 21.67
N LYS A 3 4.50 3.50 21.44
CA LYS A 3 5.11 2.81 20.31
C LYS A 3 4.11 2.83 19.17
N SER A 4 4.43 3.52 18.07
CA SER A 4 3.60 3.54 16.87
C SER A 4 4.19 2.58 15.84
N LEU A 5 3.37 1.64 15.37
CA LEU A 5 3.68 0.80 14.22
C LEU A 5 3.21 1.47 12.94
N LEU A 6 4.03 1.30 11.91
CA LEU A 6 4.10 2.12 10.72
C LEU A 6 3.95 1.19 9.54
N ALA A 7 3.08 1.57 8.60
CA ALA A 7 2.88 0.87 7.34
C ALA A 7 2.70 1.91 6.24
N LEU A 8 3.68 2.01 5.34
CA LEU A 8 3.73 3.01 4.28
C LEU A 8 4.17 2.37 2.98
N SER A 9 3.34 2.53 1.95
CA SER A 9 3.52 1.87 0.65
C SER A 9 3.47 2.88 -0.49
N LEU A 10 4.50 2.96 -1.33
CA LEU A 10 4.66 4.03 -2.33
C LEU A 10 4.64 3.54 -3.78
N LEU A 11 3.51 2.96 -4.22
CA LEU A 11 3.35 2.31 -5.54
C LEU A 11 3.84 3.11 -6.76
N ALA A 12 4.74 2.48 -7.51
CA ALA A 12 5.07 2.80 -8.89
C ALA A 12 4.92 1.56 -9.80
N ALA A 13 3.72 1.35 -10.39
CA ALA A 13 3.55 0.66 -11.68
C ALA A 13 2.07 0.58 -12.09
N THR A 14 1.59 1.52 -12.91
CA THR A 14 0.41 1.29 -13.76
C THR A 14 0.61 1.94 -15.14
N SER A 15 1.57 1.46 -15.92
CA SER A 15 1.67 1.75 -17.36
C SER A 15 1.60 0.49 -18.22
N ALA A 16 0.73 -0.46 -17.84
CA ALA A 16 0.32 -1.56 -18.70
C ALA A 16 -0.82 -1.09 -19.64
N PRO A 17 -0.98 -1.71 -20.83
CA PRO A 17 -1.95 -1.27 -21.84
C PRO A 17 -3.40 -1.21 -21.32
N VAL A 18 -4.14 -0.23 -21.84
CA VAL A 18 -5.47 0.22 -21.38
C VAL A 18 -6.60 -0.60 -22.03
N MET A 19 -6.43 -1.92 -22.15
CA MET A 19 -7.45 -2.80 -22.73
C MET A 19 -7.96 -3.80 -21.68
N ALA A 20 -9.18 -4.31 -21.88
CA ALA A 20 -9.66 -5.47 -21.13
C ALA A 20 -8.66 -6.63 -21.25
N ALA A 21 -8.53 -7.41 -20.19
CA ALA A 21 -7.63 -8.54 -20.20
C ALA A 21 -8.20 -9.66 -21.08
N ASP A 22 -7.66 -9.80 -22.30
CA ASP A 22 -8.04 -10.85 -23.23
C ASP A 22 -7.10 -12.05 -23.05
N TYR A 23 -7.62 -13.26 -22.85
CA TYR A 23 -6.84 -14.51 -22.76
C TYR A 23 -7.32 -15.57 -23.76
N SER A 24 -8.06 -15.17 -24.79
CA SER A 24 -8.66 -16.07 -25.79
C SER A 24 -7.66 -16.84 -26.65
N ASP A 25 -6.41 -16.34 -26.75
CA ASP A 25 -5.29 -17.00 -27.40
C ASP A 25 -4.62 -18.09 -26.54
N GLY A 26 -5.04 -18.24 -25.27
CA GLY A 26 -4.48 -19.18 -24.31
C GLY A 26 -3.14 -18.75 -23.70
N ASP A 27 -2.61 -17.58 -24.07
CA ASP A 27 -1.35 -17.07 -23.51
C ASP A 27 -1.62 -16.17 -22.30
N ILE A 28 -1.55 -16.76 -21.11
CA ILE A 28 -1.67 -16.05 -19.84
C ILE A 28 -0.45 -15.20 -19.50
N HIS A 29 0.69 -15.39 -20.18
CA HIS A 29 1.97 -14.75 -19.88
C HIS A 29 2.28 -13.51 -20.74
N LYS A 30 1.44 -13.19 -21.73
CA LYS A 30 1.66 -12.04 -22.64
C LYS A 30 1.73 -10.67 -21.97
N ASN A 31 1.24 -10.56 -20.73
CA ASN A 31 1.24 -9.33 -19.94
C ASN A 31 2.20 -9.41 -18.73
N ASP A 32 3.16 -10.34 -18.74
CA ASP A 32 4.13 -10.48 -17.66
C ASP A 32 5.05 -9.26 -17.58
N TYR A 33 5.26 -8.77 -16.37
CA TYR A 33 6.19 -7.68 -16.10
C TYR A 33 6.73 -7.79 -14.67
N LYS A 34 7.85 -7.15 -14.39
CA LYS A 34 8.39 -7.04 -13.04
C LYS A 34 9.19 -5.75 -12.89
N TRP A 35 9.23 -5.25 -11.67
CA TRP A 35 10.03 -4.09 -11.30
C TRP A 35 10.43 -4.19 -9.84
N MET A 36 11.51 -3.49 -9.51
CA MET A 36 12.03 -3.44 -8.16
C MET A 36 12.75 -2.10 -7.95
N GLN A 37 12.61 -1.53 -6.77
CA GLN A 37 13.28 -0.29 -6.41
C GLN A 37 13.59 -0.24 -4.91
N PHE A 38 14.49 0.67 -4.56
CA PHE A 38 14.80 1.02 -3.19
C PHE A 38 14.47 2.48 -2.94
N ASN A 39 13.77 2.76 -1.85
CA ASN A 39 13.42 4.11 -1.44
C ASN A 39 14.11 4.42 -0.10
N LEU A 40 14.83 5.54 -0.03
CA LEU A 40 15.18 6.17 1.24
C LEU A 40 14.08 7.17 1.58
N MET A 41 13.39 6.91 2.69
CA MET A 41 12.19 7.61 3.09
C MET A 41 12.43 8.42 4.37
N GLY A 42 11.82 9.60 4.44
CA GLY A 42 11.65 10.39 5.66
C GLY A 42 10.18 10.64 5.92
N ALA A 43 9.70 10.27 7.11
CA ALA A 43 8.35 10.48 7.58
C ALA A 43 8.34 11.57 8.67
N PHE A 44 7.38 12.49 8.61
CA PHE A 44 7.22 13.59 9.56
C PHE A 44 5.76 13.70 10.00
N ASP A 45 5.55 13.90 11.30
CA ASP A 45 4.22 13.92 11.92
C ASP A 45 3.34 12.70 11.57
N GLU A 46 3.95 11.53 11.38
CA GLU A 46 3.23 10.30 11.05
C GLU A 46 2.25 9.93 12.17
N LEU A 47 1.03 9.60 11.76
CA LEU A 47 -0.02 9.14 12.64
C LEU A 47 -0.15 7.61 12.61
N PRO A 48 -0.51 6.99 13.74
CA PRO A 48 -0.93 7.65 14.98
C PRO A 48 0.26 8.08 15.86
N GLY A 49 0.04 9.05 16.76
CA GLY A 49 1.02 9.48 17.75
C GLY A 49 2.00 10.57 17.32
N LYS A 50 1.99 10.98 16.05
CA LYS A 50 2.87 12.03 15.47
C LYS A 50 4.35 11.71 15.63
N SER A 51 4.79 10.60 15.05
CA SER A 51 6.20 10.21 15.01
C SER A 51 6.94 10.82 13.82
N SER A 52 8.26 10.84 13.87
CA SER A 52 9.10 11.22 12.73
C SER A 52 10.34 10.33 12.72
N HIS A 53 10.64 9.73 11.59
CA HIS A 53 11.70 8.73 11.45
C HIS A 53 12.10 8.56 9.99
N ASP A 54 13.22 7.87 9.80
CA ASP A 54 13.74 7.43 8.52
C ASP A 54 13.59 5.92 8.35
N TYR A 55 13.54 5.48 7.09
CA TYR A 55 13.56 4.06 6.75
C TYR A 55 14.05 3.80 5.32
N LEU A 56 14.57 2.60 5.12
CA LEU A 56 14.84 2.05 3.80
C LEU A 56 13.67 1.15 3.42
N GLU A 57 13.06 1.39 2.28
CA GLU A 57 12.01 0.53 1.72
C GLU A 57 12.57 -0.20 0.51
N MET A 58 12.42 -1.52 0.49
CA MET A 58 12.54 -2.33 -0.72
C MET A 58 11.14 -2.54 -1.28
N GLU A 59 10.86 -1.99 -2.45
CA GLU A 59 9.55 -2.03 -3.07
C GLU A 59 9.62 -2.77 -4.39
N PHE A 60 8.62 -3.61 -4.67
CA PHE A 60 8.59 -4.46 -5.84
C PHE A 60 7.17 -4.77 -6.29
N GLY A 61 7.06 -5.15 -7.55
CA GLY A 61 5.81 -5.63 -8.09
C GLY A 61 5.99 -6.26 -9.45
N GLY A 62 4.90 -6.82 -9.96
CA GLY A 62 4.92 -7.50 -11.24
C GLY A 62 3.70 -8.38 -11.44
N ARG A 63 3.60 -8.90 -12.66
CA ARG A 63 2.65 -9.91 -13.05
C ARG A 63 3.37 -11.10 -13.64
N SER A 64 2.92 -12.30 -13.28
CA SER A 64 3.23 -13.51 -14.02
C SER A 64 2.02 -14.42 -14.15
N GLY A 65 1.59 -14.65 -15.40
CA GLY A 65 0.43 -15.48 -15.70
C GLY A 65 -0.83 -14.93 -15.05
N ILE A 66 -1.44 -15.76 -14.20
CA ILE A 66 -2.65 -15.42 -13.45
C ILE A 66 -2.38 -14.60 -12.19
N PHE A 67 -1.12 -14.38 -11.78
CA PHE A 67 -0.79 -13.70 -10.52
C PHE A 67 -0.23 -12.29 -10.76
N ASP A 68 -0.80 -11.31 -10.07
CA ASP A 68 -0.30 -9.94 -9.95
C ASP A 68 0.16 -9.73 -8.49
N LEU A 69 1.25 -8.99 -8.31
CA LEU A 69 1.86 -8.76 -7.02
C LEU A 69 2.30 -7.32 -6.89
N TYR A 70 1.96 -6.75 -5.73
CA TYR A 70 2.64 -5.60 -5.17
C TYR A 70 3.17 -5.95 -3.78
N GLY A 71 4.35 -5.47 -3.42
CA GLY A 71 4.86 -5.63 -2.08
C GLY A 71 6.01 -4.68 -1.72
N TYR A 72 6.20 -4.50 -0.43
CA TYR A 72 7.36 -3.79 0.10
C TYR A 72 7.79 -4.32 1.47
N VAL A 73 9.05 -4.00 1.80
CA VAL A 73 9.69 -4.28 3.07
C VAL A 73 10.40 -3.03 3.56
N ASP A 74 9.99 -2.52 4.70
CA ASP A 74 10.61 -1.38 5.38
C ASP A 74 11.62 -1.85 6.42
N VAL A 75 12.74 -1.13 6.51
CA VAL A 75 13.75 -1.27 7.54
C VAL A 75 13.98 0.09 8.22
N PHE A 76 13.60 0.19 9.48
CA PHE A 76 13.69 1.42 10.28
C PHE A 76 15.00 1.53 11.06
N ASN A 77 15.33 2.77 11.47
CA ASN A 77 16.48 3.08 12.31
C ASN A 77 17.82 2.58 11.73
N LEU A 78 18.06 2.96 10.48
CA LEU A 78 19.23 2.55 9.69
C LEU A 78 20.55 2.97 10.35
N ALA A 79 20.58 4.17 10.93
CA ALA A 79 21.75 4.72 11.60
C ALA A 79 21.97 4.17 13.02
N THR A 80 21.11 3.27 13.51
CA THR A 80 21.14 2.75 14.90
C THR A 80 21.16 3.88 15.93
N ASN A 81 20.37 4.91 15.67
CA ASN A 81 20.23 6.03 16.58
C ASN A 81 19.47 5.59 17.84
N LYS A 82 20.06 5.84 19.02
CA LYS A 82 19.46 5.53 20.32
C LYS A 82 18.23 6.38 20.64
N SER A 83 18.03 7.49 19.94
CA SER A 83 16.84 8.34 20.07
C SER A 83 15.71 7.96 19.12
N SER A 84 15.87 6.92 18.28
CA SER A 84 14.81 6.44 17.40
C SER A 84 13.67 5.83 18.21
N ASP A 85 12.44 6.04 17.74
CA ASP A 85 11.22 5.42 18.26
C ASP A 85 11.14 3.89 18.01
N LYS A 86 12.10 3.32 17.26
CA LYS A 86 12.24 1.88 17.02
C LYS A 86 13.31 1.20 17.88
N VAL A 87 13.84 1.87 18.90
CA VAL A 87 14.79 1.25 19.84
C VAL A 87 14.06 0.24 20.72
N GLY A 88 14.44 -1.04 20.60
CA GLY A 88 13.83 -2.14 21.36
C GLY A 88 12.52 -2.67 20.77
N ASP A 89 12.17 -2.24 19.55
CA ASP A 89 11.01 -2.71 18.79
C ASP A 89 11.44 -3.34 17.46
N PRO A 90 10.56 -4.12 16.80
CA PRO A 90 10.84 -4.63 15.46
C PRO A 90 11.21 -3.50 14.50
N LYS A 91 12.30 -3.71 13.77
CA LYS A 91 12.78 -2.76 12.75
C LYS A 91 12.23 -3.04 11.37
N ILE A 92 11.43 -4.09 11.21
CA ILE A 92 10.93 -4.54 9.92
C ILE A 92 9.41 -4.44 9.91
N PHE A 93 8.89 -3.87 8.83
CA PHE A 93 7.49 -3.94 8.46
C PHE A 93 7.39 -4.45 7.03
N MET A 94 6.39 -5.27 6.72
CA MET A 94 6.18 -5.82 5.39
C MET A 94 4.71 -5.78 5.03
N LYS A 95 4.41 -5.46 3.78
CA LYS A 95 3.06 -5.61 3.23
C LYS A 95 3.10 -6.16 1.82
N PHE A 96 2.41 -7.27 1.60
CA PHE A 96 2.30 -7.94 0.30
C PHE A 96 0.83 -8.03 -0.10
N ALA A 97 0.53 -7.69 -1.34
CA ALA A 97 -0.82 -7.70 -1.90
C ALA A 97 -0.90 -8.53 -3.18
N PRO A 98 -0.78 -9.87 -3.10
CA PRO A 98 -0.96 -10.71 -4.27
C PRO A 98 -2.44 -10.78 -4.67
N ARG A 99 -2.69 -10.75 -5.97
CA ARG A 99 -3.99 -10.89 -6.61
C ARG A 99 -3.93 -12.01 -7.65
N MET A 100 -4.96 -12.84 -7.71
CA MET A 100 -5.11 -13.90 -8.70
C MET A 100 -6.24 -13.54 -9.65
N SER A 101 -5.92 -13.35 -10.93
CA SER A 101 -6.85 -13.02 -11.99
C SER A 101 -7.83 -14.16 -12.24
N LEU A 102 -9.13 -13.84 -12.16
CA LEU A 102 -10.20 -14.77 -12.51
C LEU A 102 -10.36 -14.89 -14.02
N ASP A 103 -10.15 -13.80 -14.76
CA ASP A 103 -10.16 -13.77 -16.21
C ASP A 103 -9.10 -14.73 -16.78
N ALA A 104 -7.86 -14.61 -16.32
CA ALA A 104 -6.74 -15.44 -16.78
C ALA A 104 -6.87 -16.90 -16.30
N LEU A 105 -7.42 -17.13 -15.10
CA LEU A 105 -7.64 -18.48 -14.57
C LEU A 105 -8.73 -19.24 -15.34
N THR A 106 -9.79 -18.55 -15.76
CA THR A 106 -10.97 -19.17 -16.39
C THR A 106 -10.96 -19.08 -17.91
N GLY A 107 -10.18 -18.17 -18.49
CA GLY A 107 -10.22 -17.83 -19.92
C GLY A 107 -11.49 -17.07 -20.33
N VAL A 108 -12.29 -16.60 -19.38
CA VAL A 108 -13.53 -15.86 -19.62
C VAL A 108 -13.26 -14.37 -19.41
N ASP A 109 -13.62 -13.55 -20.39
CA ASP A 109 -13.63 -12.09 -20.24
C ASP A 109 -14.71 -11.68 -19.23
N MET A 110 -14.28 -11.19 -18.06
CA MET A 110 -15.15 -10.69 -16.99
C MET A 110 -15.20 -9.15 -16.97
N SER A 111 -14.75 -8.47 -18.03
CA SER A 111 -14.80 -7.02 -18.12
C SER A 111 -16.24 -6.49 -18.25
N PHE A 112 -16.50 -5.34 -17.62
CA PHE A 112 -17.78 -4.64 -17.74
C PHE A 112 -17.63 -3.15 -17.47
N GLY A 113 -18.08 -2.32 -18.42
CA GLY A 113 -17.95 -0.87 -18.31
C GLY A 113 -16.49 -0.45 -18.06
N PRO A 114 -16.18 0.26 -16.96
CA PRO A 114 -14.80 0.66 -16.64
C PRO A 114 -13.95 -0.47 -16.02
N VAL A 115 -14.54 -1.61 -15.65
CA VAL A 115 -13.81 -2.74 -15.04
C VAL A 115 -13.16 -3.56 -16.14
N GLN A 116 -11.83 -3.71 -16.07
CA GLN A 116 -11.03 -4.37 -17.11
C GLN A 116 -10.65 -5.82 -16.77
N GLU A 117 -10.58 -6.17 -15.49
CA GLU A 117 -10.17 -7.48 -15.01
C GLU A 117 -10.61 -7.66 -13.54
N VAL A 118 -10.93 -8.89 -13.14
CA VAL A 118 -11.42 -9.23 -11.79
C VAL A 118 -10.49 -10.24 -11.12
N TYR A 119 -10.34 -10.13 -9.81
CA TYR A 119 -9.34 -10.88 -9.05
C TYR A 119 -9.91 -11.46 -7.75
N VAL A 120 -9.36 -12.60 -7.33
CA VAL A 120 -9.25 -12.90 -5.89
C VAL A 120 -8.08 -12.08 -5.36
N ALA A 121 -8.37 -11.12 -4.49
CA ALA A 121 -7.37 -10.21 -3.94
C ALA A 121 -7.04 -10.61 -2.50
N SER A 122 -5.75 -10.53 -2.16
CA SER A 122 -5.28 -10.69 -0.78
C SER A 122 -4.34 -9.56 -0.40
N LEU A 123 -4.23 -9.31 0.91
CA LEU A 123 -3.30 -8.33 1.47
C LEU A 123 -2.83 -8.85 2.82
N PHE A 124 -1.53 -8.90 3.00
CA PHE A 124 -0.86 -9.34 4.21
C PHE A 124 -0.04 -8.19 4.78
N GLU A 125 -0.10 -8.00 6.09
CA GLU A 125 0.71 -7.02 6.82
C GLU A 125 1.37 -7.72 8.00
N TRP A 126 2.68 -7.58 8.12
CA TRP A 126 3.46 -8.19 9.19
C TRP A 126 4.49 -7.21 9.75
N ASP A 127 4.71 -7.31 11.05
CA ASP A 127 5.95 -6.90 11.67
C ASP A 127 6.72 -8.09 12.21
N GLY A 128 7.95 -7.83 12.67
CA GLY A 128 8.85 -8.86 13.16
C GLY A 128 8.55 -9.39 14.57
N THR A 129 7.32 -9.29 15.08
CA THR A 129 6.98 -9.75 16.45
C THR A 129 5.53 -10.25 16.58
N ASP A 130 5.13 -10.56 17.82
CA ASP A 130 3.76 -10.96 18.18
C ASP A 130 3.15 -10.00 19.20
N PHE A 131 1.84 -10.15 19.43
CA PHE A 131 1.09 -9.32 20.37
C PHE A 131 1.56 -9.46 21.82
N ASP A 132 2.06 -10.63 22.22
CA ASP A 132 2.54 -10.89 23.59
C ASP A 132 3.84 -10.11 23.87
N THR A 133 4.68 -9.92 22.86
CA THR A 133 5.93 -9.17 22.92
C THR A 133 5.69 -7.67 22.72
N ASN A 134 4.80 -7.32 21.78
CA ASN A 134 4.43 -5.94 21.48
C ASN A 134 2.94 -5.84 21.20
N ALA A 135 2.19 -5.19 22.10
CA ALA A 135 0.74 -5.02 22.00
C ALA A 135 0.28 -4.19 20.78
N PHE A 136 1.20 -3.63 20.00
CA PHE A 136 0.88 -2.96 18.75
C PHE A 136 1.11 -3.85 17.53
N SER A 137 1.73 -5.03 17.71
CA SER A 137 2.24 -5.88 16.63
C SER A 137 1.27 -6.00 15.46
N VAL A 138 1.78 -5.85 14.24
CA VAL A 138 0.98 -6.02 13.02
C VAL A 138 1.09 -7.45 12.53
N ASN A 139 -0.06 -8.11 12.43
CA ASN A 139 -0.18 -9.44 11.85
C ASN A 139 -1.58 -9.60 11.26
N ASN A 140 -1.81 -8.98 10.10
CA ASN A 140 -3.12 -8.97 9.45
C ASN A 140 -3.11 -9.81 8.17
N GLN A 141 -4.21 -10.51 7.94
CA GLN A 141 -4.48 -11.21 6.69
C GLN A 141 -5.82 -10.73 6.14
N LYS A 142 -5.85 -10.32 4.88
CA LYS A 142 -7.05 -9.82 4.23
C LYS A 142 -7.28 -10.60 2.95
N ILE A 143 -8.54 -10.90 2.65
CA ILE A 143 -8.94 -11.61 1.44
C ILE A 143 -10.28 -11.10 0.94
N GLY A 144 -10.45 -11.04 -0.37
CA GLY A 144 -11.71 -10.65 -0.98
C GLY A 144 -11.61 -10.50 -2.49
N LEU A 145 -12.33 -9.51 -3.02
CA LEU A 145 -12.45 -9.25 -4.45
C LEU A 145 -11.62 -8.05 -4.85
N GLY A 146 -10.89 -8.17 -5.95
CA GLY A 146 -10.13 -7.09 -6.57
C GLY A 146 -10.59 -6.84 -7.99
N SER A 147 -10.29 -5.65 -8.49
CA SER A 147 -10.55 -5.26 -9.86
C SER A 147 -9.50 -4.27 -10.34
N ASP A 148 -9.25 -4.28 -11.64
CA ASP A 148 -8.60 -3.17 -12.33
C ASP A 148 -9.70 -2.30 -12.97
N VAL A 149 -9.71 -1.01 -12.66
CA VAL A 149 -10.78 -0.08 -13.04
C VAL A 149 -10.20 1.14 -13.77
N MET A 150 -10.80 1.51 -14.89
CA MET A 150 -10.48 2.74 -15.61
C MET A 150 -11.20 3.94 -15.02
N VAL A 151 -10.42 4.88 -14.47
CA VAL A 151 -10.94 6.12 -13.91
C VAL A 151 -10.54 7.31 -14.78
N PRO A 152 -11.47 8.21 -15.12
CA PRO A 152 -11.17 9.41 -15.88
C PRO A 152 -9.97 10.16 -15.29
N TRP A 153 -9.07 10.60 -16.18
CA TRP A 153 -7.78 11.25 -15.89
C TRP A 153 -6.73 10.37 -15.18
N LEU A 154 -7.10 9.60 -14.16
CA LEU A 154 -6.18 8.74 -13.41
C LEU A 154 -5.66 7.56 -14.23
N GLY A 155 -6.45 7.04 -15.17
CA GLY A 155 -6.13 5.81 -15.88
C GLY A 155 -6.53 4.58 -15.06
N LYS A 156 -5.77 3.50 -15.20
CA LYS A 156 -6.05 2.23 -14.52
C LYS A 156 -5.67 2.31 -13.04
N ILE A 157 -6.62 2.00 -12.18
CA ILE A 157 -6.43 1.86 -10.73
C ILE A 157 -6.74 0.43 -10.29
N GLY A 158 -6.07 -0.05 -9.26
CA GLY A 158 -6.53 -1.22 -8.53
C GLY A 158 -7.63 -0.82 -7.55
N LEU A 159 -8.72 -1.57 -7.46
CA LEU A 159 -9.76 -1.39 -6.45
C LEU A 159 -10.08 -2.74 -5.81
N ASN A 160 -9.91 -2.84 -4.50
CA ASN A 160 -10.05 -4.08 -3.77
C ASN A 160 -10.94 -3.90 -2.54
N LEU A 161 -11.78 -4.90 -2.27
CA LEU A 161 -12.59 -5.02 -1.07
C LEU A 161 -12.23 -6.33 -0.38
N TYR A 162 -11.88 -6.24 0.90
CA TYR A 162 -11.45 -7.38 1.69
C TYR A 162 -12.29 -7.55 2.96
N GLY A 163 -12.47 -8.79 3.40
CA GLY A 163 -12.63 -9.08 4.82
C GLY A 163 -11.26 -9.09 5.51
N THR A 164 -11.21 -8.59 6.73
CA THR A 164 -9.96 -8.46 7.52
C THR A 164 -9.94 -9.50 8.62
N TYR A 165 -8.92 -10.35 8.62
CA TYR A 165 -8.63 -11.28 9.71
C TYR A 165 -7.43 -10.74 10.50
N ASP A 166 -7.65 -10.51 11.80
CA ASP A 166 -6.62 -10.10 12.74
C ASP A 166 -5.93 -11.38 13.24
N GLY A 167 -4.71 -11.62 12.75
CA GLY A 167 -3.92 -12.81 13.05
C GLY A 167 -3.46 -12.88 14.50
N ASN A 168 -3.35 -11.73 15.18
CA ASN A 168 -3.02 -11.68 16.61
C ASN A 168 -4.22 -12.11 17.46
N ARG A 169 -5.42 -11.64 17.12
CA ARG A 169 -6.66 -11.99 17.83
C ARG A 169 -7.26 -13.32 17.38
N LYS A 170 -6.83 -13.84 16.23
CA LYS A 170 -7.35 -15.04 15.56
C LYS A 170 -8.85 -14.93 15.26
N ASP A 171 -9.26 -13.76 14.78
CA ASP A 171 -10.67 -13.44 14.57
C ASP A 171 -10.86 -12.44 13.42
N TRP A 172 -12.05 -12.46 12.81
CA TRP A 172 -12.44 -11.50 11.79
C TRP A 172 -12.76 -10.14 12.43
N ASN A 173 -12.25 -9.06 11.85
CA ASN A 173 -12.36 -7.71 12.37
C ASN A 173 -12.71 -6.69 11.27
N GLY A 174 -13.89 -6.84 10.70
CA GLY A 174 -14.43 -5.91 9.71
C GLY A 174 -13.85 -6.08 8.31
N PHE A 175 -13.85 -4.98 7.56
CA PHE A 175 -13.56 -4.95 6.13
C PHE A 175 -12.60 -3.81 5.79
N GLN A 176 -11.95 -3.92 4.63
CA GLN A 176 -11.10 -2.86 4.07
C GLN A 176 -11.39 -2.64 2.59
N ILE A 177 -11.51 -1.37 2.19
CA ILE A 177 -11.40 -0.95 0.79
C ILE A 177 -10.01 -0.37 0.56
N SER A 178 -9.33 -0.86 -0.48
CA SER A 178 -8.04 -0.34 -0.91
C SER A 178 -8.05 0.05 -2.38
N THR A 179 -7.43 1.17 -2.70
CA THR A 179 -7.17 1.57 -4.08
C THR A 179 -5.86 2.31 -4.23
N ASN A 180 -5.29 2.31 -5.43
CA ASN A 180 -4.02 2.95 -5.76
C ASN A 180 -4.01 3.51 -7.18
N TRP A 181 -3.20 4.54 -7.41
CA TRP A 181 -3.04 5.16 -8.72
C TRP A 181 -1.60 5.64 -8.95
N PHE A 182 -1.23 5.69 -10.23
CA PHE A 182 0.02 6.28 -10.70
C PHE A 182 -0.24 6.99 -12.03
N LYS A 183 -0.11 8.31 -12.06
CA LYS A 183 -0.44 9.15 -13.21
C LYS A 183 0.69 10.11 -13.55
N PRO A 184 1.54 9.80 -14.54
CA PRO A 184 2.39 10.80 -15.18
C PRO A 184 1.52 11.90 -15.81
N PHE A 185 1.79 13.17 -15.50
CA PHE A 185 0.98 14.29 -15.98
C PHE A 185 1.79 15.45 -16.57
N TYR A 186 3.12 15.46 -16.39
CA TYR A 186 4.00 16.45 -17.00
C TYR A 186 5.28 15.76 -17.47
N PHE A 187 5.70 16.00 -18.72
CA PHE A 187 6.83 15.32 -19.34
C PHE A 187 7.88 16.33 -19.79
N PHE A 188 9.14 16.05 -19.50
CA PHE A 188 10.29 16.88 -19.88
C PHE A 188 10.95 16.32 -21.15
N GLU A 189 11.65 17.18 -21.89
CA GLU A 189 12.35 16.79 -23.14
C GLU A 189 13.44 15.73 -22.93
N ASN A 190 13.99 15.63 -21.72
CA ASN A 190 15.02 14.64 -21.35
C ASN A 190 14.44 13.26 -20.98
N GLY A 191 13.14 13.03 -21.21
CA GLY A 191 12.45 11.77 -20.91
C GLY A 191 11.99 11.61 -19.45
N SER A 192 12.40 12.51 -18.55
CA SER A 192 11.88 12.53 -17.18
C SER A 192 10.43 13.05 -17.14
N PHE A 193 9.72 12.80 -16.04
CA PHE A 193 8.33 13.24 -15.88
C PHE A 193 7.95 13.51 -14.42
N ILE A 194 6.88 14.27 -14.21
CA ILE A 194 6.20 14.40 -12.92
C ILE A 194 4.98 13.48 -12.89
N SER A 195 4.81 12.74 -11.81
CA SER A 195 3.66 11.89 -11.54
C SER A 195 2.85 12.39 -10.34
N TYR A 196 1.55 12.09 -10.38
CA TYR A 196 0.69 12.04 -9.22
C TYR A 196 0.44 10.57 -8.88
N GLN A 197 0.87 10.15 -7.70
CA GLN A 197 0.78 8.76 -7.26
C GLN A 197 0.23 8.67 -5.85
N GLY A 198 -0.52 7.63 -5.55
CA GLY A 198 -1.09 7.49 -4.22
C GLY A 198 -1.96 6.28 -4.03
N TYR A 199 -2.53 6.21 -2.82
CA TYR A 199 -3.39 5.12 -2.40
C TYR A 199 -4.37 5.56 -1.32
N ILE A 200 -5.41 4.75 -1.15
CA ILE A 200 -6.34 4.79 -0.03
C ILE A 200 -6.38 3.40 0.59
N ASP A 201 -6.29 3.34 1.91
CA ASP A 201 -6.66 2.17 2.71
C ASP A 201 -7.71 2.62 3.73
N TYR A 202 -8.94 2.12 3.61
CA TYR A 202 -10.07 2.49 4.46
C TYR A 202 -10.72 1.26 5.09
N GLN A 203 -10.68 1.17 6.41
CA GLN A 203 -11.25 0.09 7.20
C GLN A 203 -12.58 0.51 7.83
N PHE A 204 -13.53 -0.43 7.91
CA PHE A 204 -14.85 -0.21 8.47
C PHE A 204 -15.46 -1.50 9.03
N GLY A 205 -16.45 -1.36 9.91
CA GLY A 205 -17.06 -2.51 10.59
C GLY A 205 -16.11 -3.21 11.55
N MET A 206 -15.10 -2.49 12.05
CA MET A 206 -14.20 -3.00 13.09
C MET A 206 -14.99 -3.23 14.38
N LYS A 207 -14.66 -4.30 15.10
CA LYS A 207 -15.35 -4.68 16.33
C LYS A 207 -14.94 -3.77 17.48
N ASP A 208 -15.91 -3.34 18.29
CA ASP A 208 -15.70 -2.45 19.44
C ASP A 208 -14.79 -3.08 20.53
N GLU A 209 -14.70 -4.41 20.58
CA GLU A 209 -13.78 -5.13 21.48
C GLU A 209 -12.31 -4.99 21.09
N TYR A 210 -12.02 -4.66 19.82
CA TYR A 210 -10.66 -4.59 19.26
C TYR A 210 -10.26 -3.17 18.86
N SER A 211 -11.24 -2.27 18.73
CA SER A 211 -11.04 -0.92 18.20
C SER A 211 -11.82 0.11 19.03
N THR A 212 -11.31 1.34 19.07
CA THR A 212 -12.00 2.47 19.74
C THR A 212 -12.79 3.32 18.74
N ALA A 213 -12.58 3.10 17.44
CA ALA A 213 -13.36 3.64 16.34
C ALA A 213 -13.73 2.49 15.39
N SER A 214 -14.99 2.44 14.95
CA SER A 214 -15.50 1.38 14.07
C SER A 214 -15.10 1.52 12.60
N ASN A 215 -14.51 2.65 12.23
CA ASN A 215 -14.02 2.97 10.88
C ASN A 215 -12.86 3.96 10.95
N GLY A 216 -11.99 3.92 9.96
CA GLY A 216 -10.82 4.77 9.85
C GLY A 216 -9.93 4.36 8.69
N GLY A 217 -8.98 5.20 8.33
CA GLY A 217 -8.11 4.93 7.19
C GLY A 217 -7.07 6.01 6.95
N ALA A 218 -6.32 5.80 5.86
CA ALA A 218 -5.33 6.74 5.39
C ALA A 218 -5.43 6.91 3.87
N MET A 219 -5.11 8.10 3.40
CA MET A 219 -4.97 8.42 1.99
C MET A 219 -3.63 9.12 1.77
N PHE A 220 -2.80 8.56 0.92
CA PHE A 220 -1.52 9.14 0.53
C PHE A 220 -1.65 9.82 -0.83
N ASN A 221 -1.09 11.03 -0.93
CA ASN A 221 -1.08 11.87 -2.12
C ASN A 221 0.35 12.31 -2.40
N GLY A 222 0.98 11.74 -3.43
CA GLY A 222 2.37 11.96 -3.79
C GLY A 222 2.54 12.73 -5.10
N ILE A 223 3.47 13.67 -5.12
CA ILE A 223 3.98 14.31 -6.35
C ILE A 223 5.47 14.01 -6.47
N TYR A 224 5.82 13.32 -7.55
CA TYR A 224 7.15 12.74 -7.73
C TYR A 224 7.72 13.13 -9.09
N TRP A 225 8.97 13.57 -9.10
CA TRP A 225 9.78 13.57 -10.31
C TRP A 225 10.39 12.19 -10.52
N HIS A 226 10.34 11.69 -11.76
CA HIS A 226 10.91 10.41 -12.16
C HIS A 226 11.84 10.57 -13.36
N SER A 227 12.96 9.87 -13.32
CA SER A 227 13.82 9.54 -14.46
C SER A 227 13.90 8.01 -14.61
N ASP A 228 14.71 7.53 -15.56
CA ASP A 228 14.93 6.11 -15.80
C ASP A 228 15.42 5.36 -14.55
N ARG A 229 16.30 6.00 -13.76
CA ARG A 229 16.96 5.35 -12.61
C ARG A 229 16.59 5.93 -11.26
N PHE A 230 16.02 7.14 -11.23
CA PHE A 230 15.73 7.82 -9.97
C PHE A 230 14.29 8.32 -9.90
N ALA A 231 13.80 8.47 -8.67
CA ALA A 231 12.68 9.34 -8.39
C ALA A 231 12.95 10.17 -7.13
N VAL A 232 12.37 11.36 -7.07
CA VAL A 232 12.38 12.21 -5.88
C VAL A 232 11.00 12.80 -5.72
N GLY A 233 10.43 12.71 -4.54
CA GLY A 233 9.06 13.16 -4.35
C GLY A 233 8.71 13.54 -2.93
N TYR A 234 7.57 14.21 -2.85
CA TYR A 234 6.90 14.59 -1.63
C TYR A 234 5.53 13.93 -1.57
N GLY A 235 5.16 13.45 -0.38
CA GLY A 235 3.87 12.87 -0.08
C GLY A 235 3.17 13.58 1.07
N LEU A 236 1.88 13.88 0.88
CA LEU A 236 0.97 14.26 1.95
C LEU A 236 0.04 13.09 2.25
N LYS A 237 0.04 12.61 3.49
CA LYS A 237 -0.89 11.57 3.93
C LYS A 237 -1.92 12.14 4.88
N GLY A 238 -3.19 12.01 4.52
CA GLY A 238 -4.32 12.27 5.40
C GLY A 238 -4.71 11.01 6.16
N TYR A 239 -5.02 11.17 7.44
CA TYR A 239 -5.44 10.10 8.34
C TYR A 239 -6.77 10.44 8.98
N LYS A 240 -7.60 9.43 9.18
CA LYS A 240 -8.82 9.50 9.98
C LYS A 240 -8.90 8.26 10.84
N ASP A 241 -8.88 8.42 12.16
CA ASP A 241 -9.00 7.34 13.15
C ASP A 241 -8.19 6.10 12.75
N VAL A 242 -6.95 6.32 12.30
CA VAL A 242 -6.15 5.28 11.64
C VAL A 242 -5.97 4.08 12.57
N TYR A 243 -6.03 2.87 11.98
CA TYR A 243 -5.97 1.60 12.70
C TYR A 243 -7.10 1.37 13.72
N GLY A 244 -8.25 2.02 13.53
CA GLY A 244 -9.40 1.89 14.44
C GLY A 244 -9.19 2.58 15.79
N ILE A 245 -8.26 3.55 15.83
CA ILE A 245 -7.95 4.32 17.02
C ILE A 245 -8.68 5.65 16.95
N LYS A 246 -9.59 5.90 17.89
CA LYS A 246 -10.35 7.15 17.96
C LYS A 246 -9.45 8.32 18.31
N ASP A 247 -9.54 9.40 17.53
CA ASP A 247 -8.75 10.61 17.79
C ASP A 247 -9.11 11.24 19.12
N SER A 248 -8.10 11.74 19.83
CA SER A 248 -8.26 12.44 21.09
C SER A 248 -7.14 13.47 21.30
N ASP A 249 -7.26 14.32 22.32
CA ASP A 249 -6.19 15.25 22.68
C ASP A 249 -4.96 14.53 23.25
N GLY A 250 -5.16 13.37 23.88
CA GLY A 250 -4.07 12.57 24.44
C GLY A 250 -3.37 11.69 23.40
N PHE A 251 -4.01 11.35 22.28
CA PHE A 251 -3.43 10.54 21.22
C PHE A 251 -4.05 10.90 19.88
N LYS A 252 -3.21 11.38 18.97
CA LYS A 252 -3.64 11.76 17.63
C LYS A 252 -3.63 10.55 16.69
N SER A 253 -4.72 10.33 15.99
CA SER A 253 -4.91 9.30 14.96
C SER A 253 -5.62 9.87 13.72
N THR A 254 -6.07 11.13 13.79
CA THR A 254 -6.62 11.90 12.68
C THR A 254 -5.74 13.13 12.43
N GLY A 255 -5.51 13.46 11.16
CA GLY A 255 -4.69 14.61 10.77
C GLY A 255 -3.85 14.33 9.52
N PHE A 256 -2.67 14.96 9.47
CA PHE A 256 -1.77 14.86 8.32
C PHE A 256 -0.36 14.48 8.75
N GLY A 257 0.32 13.72 7.90
CA GLY A 257 1.75 13.45 7.95
C GLY A 257 2.39 13.71 6.59
N HIS A 258 3.70 13.95 6.61
CA HIS A 258 4.48 14.37 5.45
C HIS A 258 5.59 13.36 5.16
N TYR A 259 5.85 13.15 3.88
CA TYR A 259 6.79 12.15 3.40
C TYR A 259 7.70 12.75 2.35
N VAL A 260 8.98 12.40 2.41
CA VAL A 260 9.94 12.67 1.36
C VAL A 260 10.65 11.38 1.00
N ALA A 261 10.94 11.21 -0.28
CA ALA A 261 11.49 9.97 -0.82
C ALA A 261 12.58 10.26 -1.83
N VAL A 262 13.66 9.49 -1.78
CA VAL A 262 14.63 9.34 -2.87
C VAL A 262 14.69 7.88 -3.27
N THR A 263 14.38 7.60 -4.53
CA THR A 263 14.22 6.25 -5.08
C THR A 263 15.32 5.93 -6.06
N TYR A 264 15.80 4.68 -6.04
CA TYR A 264 16.62 4.08 -7.09
C TYR A 264 15.94 2.85 -7.70
N LYS A 265 15.80 2.83 -9.03
CA LYS A 265 15.08 1.80 -9.80
C LYS A 265 16.03 0.80 -10.44
N LEU A 266 15.76 -0.50 -10.26
CA LEU A 266 16.58 -1.61 -10.77
C LEU A 266 16.12 -2.07 -12.16
#